data_AF-A0A6H1QAR5-F1
#
_entry.id   AF-A0A6H1QAR5-F1
#
_cell.length_a   1.000
_cell.length_b   1.000
_cell.length_c   1.000
_cell.angle_alpha   90.00
_cell.angle_beta   90.00
_cell.angle_gamma   90.00
#
_symmetry.space_group_name_H-M   'P 1'
#
loop_
_entity.id
_entity.type
_entity.pdbx_description
1 polymer ?
#
loop_
_entity_poly.entity_id
_entity_poly.type
_entity_poly.pdbx_seq_one_letter_code
_entity_poly.pdbx_strand_id
1 'polypeptide(L)'
;MATSKRNGLTQASGITADLVLELGTYYSAQDMRKVQTGLTAAAREVRALTQYGSLLGRLGEKLSPEQRELLTNAAALLDSVKYNVQHAKERKARDEKAIAKKRELWERQAEQLVKTNFAMPADTVNEQLQILELYLVARVVLGHAVYLQDHSRLRKVMQEEPPRSSHYTVAQWRRNEVSSLVADLRSAFRDYLSWDLERTPAQRLDELQASLATYRAETLTQPQAVETIRIWADALKGAAFIASVMPTSRPPK
;
A
#
# COMPACT_ATOMS: atom_id res chain seq x y z
N MET A 1 10.47 42.00 36.15
CA MET A 1 10.24 40.65 36.73
C MET A 1 8.85 40.07 36.41
N ALA A 2 7.75 40.84 36.44
CA ALA A 2 6.40 40.33 36.17
C ALA A 2 6.17 39.78 34.74
N THR A 3 6.77 40.39 33.73
CA THR A 3 6.70 39.96 32.32
C THR A 3 7.35 38.59 32.07
N SER A 4 8.47 38.30 32.73
CA SER A 4 9.16 37.01 32.63
C SER A 4 8.36 35.87 33.27
N LYS A 5 7.67 36.15 34.39
CA LYS A 5 6.78 35.18 35.07
C LYS A 5 5.52 34.86 34.25
N ARG A 6 4.93 35.87 33.58
CA ARG A 6 3.78 35.70 32.68
C ARG A 6 4.12 34.86 31.44
N ASN A 7 5.31 35.06 30.88
CA ASN A 7 5.79 34.24 29.76
C ASN A 7 5.98 32.77 30.16
N GLY A 8 6.50 32.49 31.37
CA GLY A 8 6.63 31.11 31.86
C GLY A 8 5.30 30.38 32.13
N LEU A 9 4.22 31.10 32.44
CA LEU A 9 2.91 30.52 32.72
C LEU A 9 2.06 30.25 31.47
N THR A 10 2.29 31.02 30.40
CA THR A 10 1.45 31.00 29.19
C THR A 10 2.16 30.46 27.96
N GLN A 11 3.49 30.30 28.00
CA GLN A 11 4.25 29.67 26.94
C GLN A 11 4.61 28.23 27.31
N ALA A 12 4.21 27.30 26.46
CA ALA A 12 4.58 25.89 26.58
C ALA A 12 5.99 25.65 26.01
N SER A 13 7.00 26.28 26.61
CA SER A 13 8.40 26.22 26.12
C SER A 13 8.97 24.80 26.06
N GLY A 14 8.50 23.90 26.91
CA GLY A 14 8.86 22.48 26.90
C GLY A 14 8.15 21.64 25.84
N ILE A 15 7.09 22.16 25.19
CA ILE A 15 6.36 21.46 24.13
C ILE A 15 6.72 22.11 22.81
N THR A 16 7.80 21.65 22.19
CA THR A 16 8.25 22.12 20.88
C THR A 16 7.56 21.33 19.75
N ALA A 17 7.57 21.87 18.53
CA ALA A 17 7.09 21.14 17.36
C ALA A 17 7.86 19.83 17.12
N ASP A 18 9.17 19.81 17.40
CA ASP A 18 10.00 18.61 17.29
C ASP A 18 9.59 17.53 18.30
N LEU A 19 9.33 17.90 19.56
CA LEU A 19 8.81 16.96 20.56
C LEU A 19 7.44 16.41 20.16
N VAL A 20 6.56 17.26 19.61
CA VAL A 20 5.25 16.79 19.11
C VAL A 20 5.42 15.81 17.94
N LEU A 21 6.39 16.03 17.05
CA LEU A 21 6.71 15.08 15.98
C LEU A 21 7.24 13.75 16.54
N GLU A 22 8.14 13.82 17.53
CA GLU A 22 8.72 12.66 18.20
C GLU A 22 7.64 11.80 18.89
N LEU A 23 6.81 12.42 19.75
CA LEU A 23 5.67 11.75 20.39
C LEU A 23 4.63 11.30 19.36
N GLY A 24 4.54 12.02 18.24
CA GLY A 24 3.65 11.79 17.12
C GLY A 24 4.15 10.79 16.08
N THR A 25 5.23 10.05 16.34
CA THR A 25 5.91 9.20 15.33
C THR A 25 4.94 8.25 14.61
N TYR A 26 4.06 7.59 15.37
CA TYR A 26 3.07 6.62 14.86
C TYR A 26 1.72 7.25 14.48
N TYR A 27 1.59 8.57 14.57
CA TYR A 27 0.36 9.29 14.26
C TYR A 27 0.46 10.01 12.92
N SER A 28 -0.68 10.16 12.25
CA SER A 28 -0.76 10.89 10.98
C SER A 28 -0.88 12.40 11.18
N ALA A 29 -0.63 13.17 10.12
CA ALA A 29 -0.97 14.60 10.11
C ALA A 29 -2.47 14.84 10.38
N GLN A 30 -3.35 13.90 10.04
CA GLN A 30 -4.78 13.98 10.34
C GLN A 30 -5.05 13.86 11.85
N ASP A 31 -4.32 13.00 12.56
CA ASP A 31 -4.48 12.88 14.02
C ASP A 31 -3.96 14.12 14.73
N MET A 32 -2.84 14.68 14.29
CA MET A 32 -2.35 15.97 14.79
C MET A 32 -3.34 17.11 14.52
N ARG A 33 -4.06 17.07 13.40
CA ARG A 33 -5.16 18.02 13.11
C ARG A 33 -6.33 17.89 14.08
N LYS A 34 -6.68 16.68 14.52
CA LYS A 34 -7.72 16.47 15.55
C LYS A 34 -7.29 17.11 16.87
N VAL A 35 -6.03 16.90 17.28
CA VAL A 35 -5.46 17.53 18.48
C VAL A 35 -5.48 19.05 18.37
N GLN A 36 -5.03 19.62 17.25
CA GLN A 36 -5.08 21.06 17.00
C GLN A 36 -6.51 21.62 17.12
N THR A 37 -7.50 20.93 16.53
CA THR A 37 -8.91 21.33 16.59
C THR A 37 -9.43 21.29 18.02
N GLY A 38 -9.11 20.24 18.77
CA GLY A 38 -9.48 20.10 20.18
C GLY A 38 -8.91 21.22 21.06
N LEU A 39 -7.61 21.53 20.91
CA LEU A 39 -6.96 22.65 21.63
C LEU A 39 -7.58 24.01 21.26
N THR A 40 -7.95 24.19 19.98
CA THR A 40 -8.62 25.41 19.52
C THR A 40 -9.99 25.56 20.16
N ALA A 41 -10.78 24.50 20.19
CA ALA A 41 -12.10 24.49 20.81
C ALA A 41 -11.99 24.75 22.31
N ALA A 42 -11.11 24.04 23.02
CA ALA A 42 -10.89 24.22 24.45
C ALA A 42 -10.48 25.66 24.79
N ALA A 43 -9.52 26.23 24.06
CA ALA A 43 -9.11 27.62 24.29
C ALA A 43 -10.27 28.60 24.02
N ARG A 44 -11.13 28.32 23.04
CA ARG A 44 -12.31 29.15 22.75
C ARG A 44 -13.33 29.10 23.89
N GLU A 45 -13.66 27.91 24.40
CA GLU A 45 -14.61 27.75 25.51
C GLU A 45 -14.09 28.40 26.80
N VAL A 46 -12.79 28.29 27.08
CA VAL A 46 -12.16 28.99 28.21
C VAL A 46 -12.25 30.51 28.04
N ARG A 47 -11.97 31.04 26.84
CA ARG A 47 -12.11 32.49 26.58
C ARG A 47 -13.55 32.97 26.69
N ALA A 48 -14.54 32.14 26.36
CA ALA A 48 -15.95 32.52 26.46
C ALA A 48 -16.37 32.87 27.90
N LEU A 49 -15.71 32.30 28.92
CA LEU A 49 -15.88 32.65 30.34
C LEU A 49 -15.18 33.96 30.74
N THR A 50 -14.35 34.54 29.88
CA THR A 50 -13.59 35.76 30.16
C THR A 50 -14.05 36.96 29.34
N GLN A 51 -14.80 36.71 28.26
CA GLN A 51 -15.30 37.71 27.32
C GLN A 51 -16.74 38.14 27.64
N TYR A 52 -17.01 39.43 27.54
CA TYR A 52 -18.34 40.01 27.79
C TYR A 52 -19.31 39.71 26.64
N GLY A 53 -20.61 39.64 26.95
CA GLY A 53 -21.68 39.60 25.92
C GLY A 53 -22.30 38.22 25.63
N SER A 54 -21.89 37.15 26.32
CA SER A 54 -22.53 35.83 26.25
C SER A 54 -23.01 35.36 27.63
N LEU A 55 -23.86 34.32 27.68
CA LEU A 55 -24.25 33.70 28.96
C LEU A 55 -23.03 33.21 29.75
N LEU A 56 -22.06 32.58 29.07
CA LEU A 56 -20.79 32.16 29.67
C LEU A 56 -19.99 33.36 30.19
N GLY A 57 -19.98 34.47 29.46
CA GLY A 57 -19.35 35.71 29.90
C GLY A 57 -19.96 36.27 31.17
N ARG A 58 -21.30 36.27 31.26
CA ARG A 58 -22.05 36.70 32.45
C ARG A 58 -21.81 35.80 33.66
N LEU A 59 -21.66 34.49 33.45
CA LEU A 59 -21.21 33.58 34.50
C LEU A 59 -19.77 33.91 34.93
N GLY A 60 -18.91 34.20 33.97
CA GLY A 60 -17.54 34.65 34.17
C GLY A 60 -17.41 35.95 34.97
N GLU A 61 -18.37 36.87 34.88
CA GLU A 61 -18.43 38.09 35.69
C GLU A 61 -18.59 37.80 37.19
N LYS A 62 -19.02 36.59 37.57
CA LYS A 62 -19.12 36.16 38.97
C LYS A 62 -17.82 35.59 39.52
N LEU A 63 -16.82 35.39 38.67
CA LEU A 63 -15.50 34.95 39.08
C LEU A 63 -14.70 36.14 39.62
N SER A 64 -13.78 35.86 40.55
CA SER A 64 -12.83 36.86 41.04
C SER A 64 -11.88 37.30 39.92
N PRO A 65 -11.24 38.48 40.04
CA PRO A 65 -10.22 38.93 39.09
C PRO A 65 -9.11 37.89 38.85
N GLU A 66 -8.65 37.22 39.92
CA GLU A 66 -7.60 36.21 39.87
C GLU A 66 -8.05 34.95 39.12
N GLN A 67 -9.30 34.53 39.33
CA GLN A 67 -9.89 33.40 38.60
C GLN A 67 -10.02 33.69 37.10
N ARG A 68 -10.40 34.92 36.74
CA ARG A 68 -10.46 35.35 35.32
C ARG A 68 -9.07 35.44 34.69
N GLU A 69 -8.07 35.93 35.44
CA GLU A 69 -6.68 35.93 34.98
C GLU A 69 -6.16 34.51 34.78
N LEU A 70 -6.48 33.57 35.69
CA LEU A 70 -6.13 32.16 35.54
C LEU A 70 -6.72 31.55 34.26
N LEU A 71 -8.00 31.77 33.98
CA LEU A 71 -8.65 31.28 32.75
C LEU A 71 -8.03 31.91 31.50
N THR A 72 -7.72 33.21 31.55
CA THR A 72 -7.06 33.91 30.44
C THR A 72 -5.68 33.30 30.17
N ASN A 73 -4.90 33.05 31.21
CA ASN A 73 -3.59 32.40 31.11
C ASN A 73 -3.70 30.96 30.61
N ALA A 74 -4.71 30.20 31.06
CA ALA A 74 -4.96 28.84 30.58
C ALA A 74 -5.28 28.80 29.08
N ALA A 75 -6.12 29.73 28.59
CA ALA A 75 -6.40 29.84 27.17
C ALA A 75 -5.15 30.19 26.35
N ALA A 76 -4.30 31.09 26.86
CA ALA A 76 -3.03 31.44 26.21
C ALA A 76 -2.04 30.26 26.18
N LEU A 77 -1.99 29.46 27.26
CA LEU A 77 -1.19 28.24 27.30
C LEU A 77 -1.67 27.21 26.27
N LEU A 78 -2.99 27.00 26.15
CA LEU A 78 -3.56 26.13 25.13
C LEU A 78 -3.22 26.59 23.71
N ASP A 79 -3.22 27.90 23.44
CA ASP A 79 -2.76 28.44 22.15
C ASP A 79 -1.28 28.17 21.89
N SER A 80 -0.44 28.30 22.92
CA SER A 80 0.99 28.04 22.81
C SER A 80 1.26 26.57 22.46
N VAL A 81 0.55 25.63 23.09
CA VAL A 81 0.63 24.21 22.72
C VAL A 81 0.10 23.99 21.30
N LYS A 82 -1.07 24.56 20.97
CA LYS A 82 -1.68 24.47 19.63
C LYS A 82 -0.73 24.92 18.53
N TYR A 83 0.02 26.00 18.75
CA TYR A 83 0.98 26.53 17.80
C TYR A 83 2.04 25.48 17.43
N ASN A 84 2.63 24.81 18.43
CA ASN A 84 3.63 23.77 18.19
C ASN A 84 3.03 22.53 17.50
N VAL A 85 1.81 22.13 17.88
CA VAL A 85 1.08 21.04 17.21
C VAL A 85 0.79 21.38 15.74
N GLN A 86 0.45 22.63 15.44
CA GLN A 86 0.23 23.07 14.06
C GLN A 86 1.49 22.94 13.19
N HIS A 87 2.65 23.37 13.70
CA HIS A 87 3.92 23.24 12.97
C HIS A 87 4.33 21.78 12.76
N ALA A 88 4.17 20.95 13.79
CA ALA A 88 4.42 19.52 13.69
C ALA A 88 3.53 18.88 12.61
N LYS A 89 2.22 19.16 12.65
CA LYS A 89 1.25 18.70 11.65
C LYS A 89 1.65 19.12 10.22
N GLU A 90 2.05 20.38 10.01
CA GLU A 90 2.43 20.89 8.69
C GLU A 90 3.71 20.23 8.16
N ARG A 91 4.69 19.93 9.03
CA ARG A 91 5.88 19.13 8.67
C ARG A 91 5.48 17.70 8.31
N LYS A 92 4.75 17.02 9.20
CA LYS A 92 4.26 15.65 8.98
C LYS A 92 3.48 15.52 7.67
N ALA A 93 2.58 16.46 7.37
CA ALA A 93 1.80 16.46 6.14
C ALA A 93 2.68 16.60 4.88
N ARG A 94 3.76 17.38 4.94
CA ARG A 94 4.72 17.49 3.83
C ARG A 94 5.50 16.19 3.64
N ASP A 95 5.94 15.57 4.72
CA ASP A 95 6.69 14.31 4.67
C ASP A 95 5.82 13.17 4.15
N GLU A 96 4.59 13.03 4.66
CA GLU A 96 3.59 12.07 4.17
C GLU A 96 3.31 12.27 2.67
N LYS A 97 3.14 13.52 2.23
CA LYS A 97 2.93 13.84 0.81
C LYS A 97 4.16 13.50 -0.04
N ALA A 98 5.37 13.75 0.45
CA ALA A 98 6.61 13.41 -0.24
C ALA A 98 6.77 11.89 -0.40
N ILE A 99 6.48 11.14 0.67
CA ILE A 99 6.48 9.66 0.64
C ILE A 99 5.43 9.14 -0.33
N ALA A 100 4.21 9.66 -0.29
CA ALA A 100 3.14 9.25 -1.21
C ALA A 100 3.52 9.49 -2.68
N LYS A 101 4.09 10.68 -2.98
CA LYS A 101 4.59 11.00 -4.33
C LYS A 101 5.73 10.07 -4.76
N LYS A 102 6.63 9.73 -3.85
CA LYS A 102 7.74 8.79 -4.12
C LYS A 102 7.20 7.39 -4.42
N ARG A 103 6.24 6.89 -3.64
CA ARG A 103 5.56 5.59 -3.88
C ARG A 103 4.90 5.55 -5.26
N GLU A 104 4.15 6.59 -5.61
CA GLU A 104 3.46 6.66 -6.90
C GLU A 104 4.46 6.66 -8.08
N LEU A 105 5.60 7.35 -7.93
CA LEU A 105 6.67 7.30 -8.92
C LEU A 105 7.29 5.90 -9.03
N TRP A 106 7.53 5.24 -7.89
CA TRP A 106 8.10 3.89 -7.84
C TRP A 106 7.18 2.88 -8.50
N GLU A 107 5.88 2.95 -8.22
CA GLU A 107 4.87 2.08 -8.81
C GLU A 107 4.79 2.24 -10.33
N ARG A 108 4.76 3.49 -10.82
CA ARG A 108 4.77 3.77 -12.27
C ARG A 108 6.04 3.29 -12.96
N GLN A 109 7.20 3.49 -12.33
CA GLN A 109 8.47 2.99 -12.86
C GLN A 109 8.51 1.46 -12.86
N ALA A 110 8.07 0.81 -11.78
CA ALA A 110 7.98 -0.64 -11.68
C ALA A 110 7.06 -1.22 -12.76
N GLU A 111 5.87 -0.66 -12.97
CA GLU A 111 4.95 -1.10 -14.02
C GLU A 111 5.59 -1.04 -15.41
N GLN A 112 6.25 0.08 -15.73
CA GLN A 112 6.94 0.25 -17.00
C GLN A 112 8.10 -0.74 -17.16
N LEU A 113 8.90 -0.94 -16.11
CA LEU A 113 10.00 -1.89 -16.12
C LEU A 113 9.50 -3.33 -16.31
N VAL A 114 8.42 -3.73 -15.64
CA VAL A 114 7.82 -5.06 -15.82
C VAL A 114 7.38 -5.24 -17.26
N LYS A 115 6.67 -4.25 -17.82
CA LYS A 115 6.18 -4.28 -19.19
C LYS A 115 7.31 -4.39 -20.22
N THR A 116 8.43 -3.70 -20.01
CA THR A 116 9.56 -3.68 -20.94
C THR A 116 10.46 -4.90 -20.82
N ASN A 117 10.66 -5.44 -19.61
CA ASN A 117 11.65 -6.49 -19.36
C ASN A 117 11.08 -7.91 -19.28
N PHE A 118 9.79 -8.06 -19.06
CA PHE A 118 9.13 -9.37 -19.00
C PHE A 118 8.07 -9.49 -20.09
N ALA A 119 8.53 -9.81 -21.30
CA ALA A 119 7.64 -10.26 -22.36
C ALA A 119 7.06 -11.63 -21.96
N MET A 120 5.72 -11.70 -21.86
CA MET A 120 4.99 -12.92 -21.51
C MET A 120 4.00 -13.26 -22.63
N PRO A 121 4.49 -13.63 -23.84
CA PRO A 121 3.64 -14.14 -24.90
C PRO A 121 2.97 -15.44 -24.44
N ALA A 122 1.76 -15.70 -24.93
CA ALA A 122 0.95 -16.86 -24.50
C ALA A 122 0.16 -17.49 -25.66
N ASP A 123 0.60 -17.24 -26.91
CA ASP A 123 -0.15 -17.61 -28.11
C ASP A 123 0.03 -19.10 -28.45
N THR A 124 1.21 -19.65 -28.14
CA THR A 124 1.55 -21.06 -28.34
C THR A 124 1.62 -21.82 -27.02
N VAL A 125 1.42 -23.14 -27.07
CA VAL A 125 1.56 -24.01 -25.88
C VAL A 125 2.97 -23.91 -25.27
N ASN A 126 4.00 -23.77 -26.10
CA ASN A 126 5.38 -23.62 -25.61
C ASN A 126 5.56 -22.32 -24.81
N GLU A 127 5.04 -21.20 -25.32
CA GLU A 127 5.09 -19.91 -24.60
C GLU A 127 4.27 -19.96 -23.30
N GLN A 128 3.10 -20.60 -23.32
CA GLN A 128 2.28 -20.81 -22.12
C GLN A 128 3.01 -21.64 -21.05
N LEU A 129 3.79 -22.64 -21.45
CA LEU A 129 4.63 -23.41 -20.53
C LEU A 129 5.82 -22.60 -20.01
N GLN A 130 6.42 -21.73 -20.83
CA GLN A 130 7.47 -20.80 -20.37
C GLN A 130 6.94 -19.82 -19.32
N ILE A 131 5.69 -19.36 -19.44
CA ILE A 131 5.03 -18.55 -18.40
C ILE A 131 4.91 -19.35 -17.09
N LEU A 132 4.46 -20.61 -17.16
CA LEU A 132 4.38 -21.48 -15.99
C LEU A 132 5.75 -21.70 -15.35
N GLU A 133 6.79 -21.99 -16.13
CA GLU A 133 8.15 -22.13 -15.61
C GLU A 133 8.60 -20.87 -14.88
N LEU A 134 8.40 -19.69 -15.49
CA LEU A 134 8.71 -18.42 -14.86
C LEU A 134 7.92 -18.22 -13.57
N TYR A 135 6.64 -18.59 -13.55
CA TYR A 135 5.78 -18.53 -12.37
C TYR A 135 6.34 -19.37 -11.21
N LEU A 136 6.75 -20.61 -11.49
CA LEU A 136 7.30 -21.51 -10.49
C LEU A 136 8.61 -20.98 -9.91
N VAL A 137 9.51 -20.46 -10.75
CA VAL A 137 10.77 -19.86 -10.30
C VAL A 137 10.51 -18.56 -9.51
N ALA A 138 9.63 -17.70 -10.01
CA ALA A 138 9.25 -16.45 -9.34
C ALA A 138 8.68 -16.71 -7.95
N ARG A 139 7.88 -17.77 -7.76
CA ARG A 139 7.37 -18.15 -6.45
C ARG A 139 8.48 -18.48 -5.45
N VAL A 140 9.54 -19.17 -5.88
CA VAL A 140 10.69 -19.46 -5.02
C VAL A 140 11.47 -18.18 -4.70
N VAL A 141 11.75 -17.36 -5.71
CA VAL A 141 12.55 -16.13 -5.59
C VAL A 141 11.87 -15.07 -4.73
N LEU A 142 10.57 -14.87 -4.93
CA LEU A 142 9.80 -13.84 -4.23
C LEU A 142 9.30 -14.33 -2.87
N GLY A 143 9.23 -15.65 -2.66
CA GLY A 143 8.85 -16.27 -1.39
C GLY A 143 7.53 -15.72 -0.85
N HIS A 144 7.53 -15.31 0.42
CA HIS A 144 6.36 -14.76 1.10
C HIS A 144 6.12 -13.27 0.82
N ALA A 145 6.96 -12.61 0.02
CA ALA A 145 6.78 -11.19 -0.31
C ALA A 145 5.56 -10.94 -1.19
N VAL A 146 5.11 -11.97 -1.92
CA VAL A 146 3.95 -11.93 -2.82
C VAL A 146 3.20 -13.25 -2.75
N TYR A 147 1.89 -13.21 -3.00
CA TYR A 147 1.10 -14.43 -3.03
C TYR A 147 1.08 -15.02 -4.46
N LEU A 148 1.78 -16.14 -4.65
CA LEU A 148 1.71 -16.96 -5.85
C LEU A 148 1.26 -18.38 -5.48
N GLN A 149 0.39 -18.95 -6.31
CA GLN A 149 -0.24 -20.26 -6.09
C GLN A 149 0.79 -21.38 -5.98
N ASP A 150 0.53 -22.33 -5.08
CA ASP A 150 1.38 -23.52 -4.93
C ASP A 150 1.11 -24.58 -6.00
N HIS A 151 1.98 -25.61 -6.03
CA HIS A 151 1.83 -26.73 -6.97
C HIS A 151 0.48 -27.43 -6.87
N SER A 152 -0.08 -27.58 -5.66
CA SER A 152 -1.35 -28.26 -5.44
C SER A 152 -2.48 -27.52 -6.14
N ARG A 153 -2.57 -26.21 -5.92
CA ARG A 153 -3.57 -25.36 -6.55
C ARG A 153 -3.39 -25.29 -8.06
N LEU A 154 -2.15 -25.10 -8.53
CA LEU A 154 -1.84 -25.06 -9.96
C LEU A 154 -2.22 -26.35 -10.68
N ARG A 155 -2.04 -27.53 -10.05
CA ARG A 155 -2.46 -28.81 -10.64
C ARG A 155 -3.97 -28.97 -10.64
N LYS A 156 -4.60 -28.64 -9.51
CA LYS A 156 -6.05 -28.73 -9.33
C LYS A 156 -6.80 -27.98 -10.45
N VAL A 157 -6.40 -26.74 -10.75
CA VAL A 157 -7.04 -25.94 -11.80
C VAL A 157 -6.87 -26.51 -13.20
N MET A 158 -5.93 -27.43 -13.44
CA MET A 158 -5.72 -28.09 -14.74
C MET A 158 -6.28 -29.51 -14.83
N GLN A 159 -6.67 -30.10 -13.69
CA GLN A 159 -7.23 -31.45 -13.62
C GLN A 159 -8.76 -31.42 -13.48
N GLU A 160 -9.31 -30.40 -12.82
CA GLU A 160 -10.75 -30.29 -12.62
C GLU A 160 -11.47 -29.72 -13.84
N GLU A 161 -12.72 -30.14 -14.03
CA GLU A 161 -13.62 -29.51 -15.01
C GLU A 161 -13.82 -28.03 -14.66
N PRO A 162 -13.95 -27.14 -15.67
CA PRO A 162 -14.33 -25.75 -15.43
C PRO A 162 -15.61 -25.69 -14.59
N PRO A 163 -15.78 -24.68 -13.72
CA PRO A 163 -17.00 -24.49 -12.96
C PRO A 163 -18.23 -24.52 -13.89
N ARG A 164 -19.30 -25.23 -13.52
CA ARG A 164 -20.53 -25.31 -14.34
C ARG A 164 -21.18 -23.95 -14.63
N SER A 165 -20.89 -22.94 -13.79
CA SER A 165 -21.32 -21.55 -13.97
C SER A 165 -20.48 -20.76 -14.99
N SER A 166 -19.44 -21.38 -15.56
CA SER A 166 -18.53 -20.76 -16.51
C SER A 166 -19.12 -20.85 -17.92
N HIS A 167 -19.21 -19.71 -18.62
CA HIS A 167 -19.57 -19.70 -20.05
C HIS A 167 -18.41 -20.14 -20.96
N TYR A 168 -17.29 -20.59 -20.39
CA TYR A 168 -16.11 -21.02 -21.13
C TYR A 168 -16.14 -22.51 -21.45
N THR A 169 -15.72 -22.86 -22.67
CA THR A 169 -15.33 -24.25 -22.95
C THR A 169 -14.10 -24.63 -22.12
N VAL A 170 -13.86 -25.93 -21.93
CA VAL A 170 -12.66 -26.42 -21.24
C VAL A 170 -11.38 -25.82 -21.85
N ALA A 171 -11.29 -25.75 -23.18
CA ALA A 171 -10.13 -25.17 -23.85
C ALA A 171 -9.97 -23.67 -23.58
N GLN A 172 -11.07 -22.91 -23.53
CA GLN A 172 -11.05 -21.48 -23.18
C GLN A 172 -10.67 -21.27 -21.71
N TRP A 173 -11.21 -22.08 -20.81
CA TRP A 173 -10.88 -22.05 -19.39
C TRP A 173 -9.39 -22.27 -19.16
N ARG A 174 -8.81 -23.32 -19.76
CA ARG A 174 -7.39 -23.66 -19.64
C ARG A 174 -6.47 -22.52 -20.14
N ARG A 175 -6.86 -21.82 -21.21
CA ARG A 175 -6.13 -20.62 -21.68
C ARG A 175 -6.27 -19.44 -20.72
N ASN A 176 -7.45 -19.23 -20.15
CA ASN A 176 -7.68 -18.17 -19.16
C ASN A 176 -6.83 -18.37 -17.91
N GLU A 177 -6.58 -19.61 -17.48
CA GLU A 177 -5.65 -19.88 -16.38
C GLU A 177 -4.22 -19.41 -16.69
N VAL A 178 -3.76 -19.50 -17.94
CA VAL A 178 -2.46 -18.92 -18.33
C VAL A 178 -2.49 -17.39 -18.22
N SER A 179 -3.57 -16.76 -18.70
CA SER A 179 -3.75 -15.30 -18.54
C SER A 179 -3.74 -14.88 -17.06
N SER A 180 -4.31 -15.68 -16.17
CA SER A 180 -4.23 -15.49 -14.72
C SER A 180 -2.78 -15.55 -14.22
N LEU A 181 -1.97 -16.53 -14.68
CA LEU A 181 -0.54 -16.58 -14.32
C LEU A 181 0.22 -15.32 -14.77
N VAL A 182 -0.08 -14.81 -15.97
CA VAL A 182 0.53 -13.57 -16.48
C VAL A 182 0.14 -12.37 -15.61
N ALA A 183 -1.14 -12.26 -15.24
CA ALA A 183 -1.62 -11.18 -14.37
C ALA A 183 -0.97 -11.23 -12.98
N ASP A 184 -0.91 -12.43 -12.39
CA ASP A 184 -0.25 -12.69 -11.10
C ASP A 184 1.25 -12.30 -11.16
N LEU A 185 1.98 -12.75 -12.19
CA LEU A 185 3.39 -12.42 -12.38
C LEU A 185 3.61 -10.90 -12.53
N ARG A 186 2.76 -10.22 -13.31
CA ARG A 186 2.83 -8.76 -13.48
C ARG A 186 2.63 -8.04 -12.15
N SER A 187 1.62 -8.43 -11.37
CA SER A 187 1.38 -7.85 -10.06
C SER A 187 2.57 -8.12 -9.13
N ALA A 188 2.99 -9.39 -9.02
CA ALA A 188 4.06 -9.81 -8.15
C ALA A 188 5.38 -9.08 -8.42
N PHE A 189 5.77 -8.97 -9.69
CA PHE A 189 6.97 -8.23 -10.06
C PHE A 189 6.82 -6.73 -9.79
N ARG A 190 5.70 -6.11 -10.16
CA ARG A 190 5.47 -4.68 -9.88
C ARG A 190 5.55 -4.40 -8.39
N ASP A 191 4.91 -5.22 -7.58
CA ASP A 191 4.85 -5.06 -6.13
C ASP A 191 6.26 -5.23 -5.52
N TYR A 192 7.01 -6.25 -5.94
CA TYR A 192 8.39 -6.46 -5.50
C TYR A 192 9.34 -5.31 -5.84
N LEU A 193 9.20 -4.75 -7.05
CA LEU A 193 10.05 -3.66 -7.55
C LEU A 193 9.74 -2.32 -6.88
N SER A 194 8.51 -2.09 -6.42
CA SER A 194 8.05 -0.81 -5.87
C SER A 194 7.99 -0.76 -4.34
N TRP A 195 8.05 -1.91 -3.66
CA TRP A 195 7.89 -2.00 -2.20
C TRP A 195 8.94 -1.23 -1.39
N ASP A 196 10.21 -1.32 -1.80
CA ASP A 196 11.31 -0.67 -1.09
C ASP A 196 11.55 0.74 -1.67
N LEU A 197 11.36 1.77 -0.83
CA LEU A 197 11.60 3.14 -1.23
C LEU A 197 13.08 3.54 -1.13
N GLU A 198 13.91 2.79 -0.42
CA GLU A 198 15.34 3.07 -0.30
C GLU A 198 16.13 2.60 -1.51
N ARG A 199 15.60 1.61 -2.24
CA ARG A 199 16.16 1.12 -3.51
C ARG A 199 15.32 1.56 -4.69
N THR A 200 15.96 1.83 -5.81
CA THR A 200 15.22 2.17 -7.04
C THR A 200 14.59 0.93 -7.66
N PRO A 201 13.46 1.04 -8.38
CA PRO A 201 12.86 -0.09 -9.10
C PRO A 201 13.82 -0.76 -10.09
N ALA A 202 14.76 -0.01 -10.68
CA ALA A 202 15.77 -0.55 -11.58
C ALA A 202 16.77 -1.47 -10.87
N GLN A 203 17.30 -1.05 -9.71
CA GLN A 203 18.19 -1.92 -8.92
C GLN A 203 17.49 -3.21 -8.47
N ARG A 204 16.21 -3.09 -8.09
CA ARG A 204 15.37 -4.23 -7.70
C ARG A 204 15.11 -5.16 -8.88
N LEU A 205 15.04 -4.63 -10.10
CA LEU A 205 14.89 -5.42 -11.32
C LEU A 205 16.15 -6.24 -11.59
N ASP A 206 17.33 -5.64 -11.46
CA ASP A 206 18.61 -6.35 -11.62
C ASP A 206 18.73 -7.50 -10.61
N GLU A 207 18.39 -7.25 -9.33
CA GLU A 207 18.33 -8.26 -8.26
C GLU A 207 17.36 -9.40 -8.62
N LEU A 208 16.16 -9.05 -9.09
CA LEU A 208 15.14 -10.01 -9.47
C LEU A 208 15.60 -10.89 -10.64
N GLN A 209 16.13 -10.29 -11.70
CA GLN A 209 16.60 -11.02 -12.88
C GLN A 209 17.76 -11.96 -12.54
N ALA A 210 18.73 -11.49 -11.75
CA ALA A 210 19.83 -12.32 -11.27
C ALA A 210 19.33 -13.51 -10.43
N SER A 211 18.36 -13.27 -9.55
CA SER A 211 17.78 -14.31 -8.71
C SER A 211 16.99 -15.33 -9.54
N LEU A 212 16.15 -14.87 -10.48
CA LEU A 212 15.41 -15.74 -11.39
C LEU A 212 16.37 -16.64 -12.20
N ALA A 213 17.46 -16.09 -12.72
CA ALA A 213 18.46 -16.87 -13.45
C ALA A 213 19.15 -17.91 -12.55
N THR A 214 19.51 -17.53 -11.32
CA THR A 214 20.19 -18.38 -10.35
C THR A 214 19.36 -19.60 -9.95
N TYR A 215 18.07 -19.38 -9.62
CA TYR A 215 17.21 -20.43 -9.10
C TYR A 215 16.49 -21.25 -10.18
N ARG A 216 16.61 -20.88 -11.46
CA ARG A 216 15.84 -21.50 -12.55
C ARG A 216 16.09 -23.00 -12.66
N ALA A 217 17.35 -23.40 -12.82
CA ALA A 217 17.68 -24.81 -13.08
C ALA A 217 17.29 -25.71 -11.89
N GLU A 218 17.61 -25.28 -10.66
CA GLU A 218 17.26 -26.02 -9.45
C GLU A 218 15.75 -26.15 -9.32
N THR A 219 14.99 -25.06 -9.43
CA THR A 219 13.54 -25.09 -9.24
C THR A 219 12.85 -26.00 -10.25
N LEU A 220 13.23 -25.92 -11.53
CA LEU A 220 12.55 -26.67 -12.60
C LEU A 220 12.89 -28.17 -12.60
N THR A 221 13.95 -28.59 -11.91
CA THR A 221 14.29 -30.01 -11.74
C THR A 221 13.63 -30.66 -10.53
N GLN A 222 13.00 -29.88 -9.64
CA GLN A 222 12.31 -30.42 -8.48
C GLN A 222 11.13 -31.32 -8.91
N PRO A 223 10.91 -32.47 -8.25
CA PRO A 223 9.83 -33.40 -8.62
C PRO A 223 8.44 -32.74 -8.67
N GLN A 224 8.20 -31.75 -7.79
CA GLN A 224 6.93 -31.03 -7.78
C GLN A 224 6.76 -30.13 -9.01
N ALA A 225 7.81 -29.44 -9.44
CA ALA A 225 7.80 -28.61 -10.64
C ALA A 225 7.61 -29.46 -11.90
N VAL A 226 8.39 -30.54 -12.03
CA VAL A 226 8.30 -31.48 -13.17
C VAL A 226 6.87 -32.00 -13.35
N GLU A 227 6.23 -32.45 -12.26
CA GLU A 227 4.87 -32.98 -12.33
C GLU A 227 3.83 -31.89 -12.63
N THR A 228 3.99 -30.67 -12.07
CA THR A 228 3.10 -29.55 -12.40
C THR A 228 3.22 -29.17 -13.88
N ILE A 229 4.43 -29.08 -14.42
CA ILE A 229 4.68 -28.76 -15.82
C ILE A 229 4.07 -29.84 -16.72
N ARG A 230 4.23 -31.12 -16.38
CA ARG A 230 3.64 -32.23 -17.14
C ARG A 230 2.11 -32.13 -17.21
N ILE A 231 1.44 -31.92 -16.07
CA ILE A 231 -0.03 -31.77 -16.00
C ILE A 231 -0.51 -30.59 -16.86
N TRP A 232 0.17 -29.45 -16.76
CA TRP A 232 -0.15 -28.27 -17.57
C TRP A 232 0.10 -28.52 -19.06
N ALA A 233 1.20 -29.18 -19.41
CA ALA A 233 1.52 -29.50 -20.81
C ALA A 233 0.45 -30.40 -21.43
N ASP A 234 0.02 -31.45 -20.73
CA ASP A 234 -1.02 -32.37 -21.21
C ASP A 234 -2.35 -31.63 -21.40
N ALA A 235 -2.75 -30.81 -20.43
CA ALA A 235 -4.00 -30.04 -20.49
C ALA A 235 -3.99 -28.98 -21.62
N LEU A 236 -2.90 -28.25 -21.79
CA LEU A 236 -2.78 -27.20 -22.81
C LEU A 236 -2.69 -27.77 -24.23
N LYS A 237 -1.97 -28.89 -24.42
CA LYS A 237 -1.96 -29.61 -25.70
C LYS A 237 -3.34 -30.13 -26.07
N GLY A 238 -4.06 -30.72 -25.10
CA GLY A 238 -5.46 -31.15 -25.29
C GLY A 238 -6.37 -29.99 -25.67
N ALA A 239 -6.25 -28.85 -24.98
CA ALA A 239 -7.02 -27.64 -25.29
C ALA A 239 -6.71 -27.07 -26.69
N ALA A 240 -5.44 -27.04 -27.08
CA ALA A 240 -5.01 -26.60 -28.41
C ALA A 240 -5.56 -27.52 -29.51
N PHE A 241 -5.51 -28.84 -29.31
CA PHE A 241 -6.07 -29.82 -30.23
C PHE A 241 -7.59 -29.62 -30.40
N ILE A 242 -8.35 -29.54 -29.31
CA ILE A 242 -9.81 -29.34 -29.36
C ILE A 242 -10.16 -28.05 -30.13
N ALA A 243 -9.44 -26.96 -29.86
CA ALA A 243 -9.68 -25.70 -30.55
C ALA A 243 -9.33 -25.74 -32.05
N SER A 244 -8.38 -26.58 -32.46
CA SER A 244 -8.02 -26.76 -33.87
C SER A 244 -9.03 -27.63 -34.65
N VAL A 245 -9.67 -28.59 -33.97
CA VAL A 245 -10.61 -29.55 -34.58
C VAL A 245 -12.05 -29.04 -34.54
N MET A 246 -12.41 -28.23 -33.54
CA MET A 246 -13.74 -27.62 -33.40
C MET A 246 -13.64 -26.10 -33.37
N PRO A 247 -13.47 -25.43 -34.53
CA PRO A 247 -13.56 -23.98 -34.60
C PRO A 247 -14.98 -23.57 -34.21
N THR A 248 -15.10 -22.84 -33.11
CA THR A 248 -16.38 -22.34 -32.59
C THR A 248 -17.12 -21.56 -33.66
N SER A 249 -18.25 -22.10 -34.13
CA SER A 249 -19.26 -21.35 -34.87
C SER A 249 -19.74 -20.21 -33.98
N ARG A 250 -19.52 -18.97 -34.43
CA ARG A 250 -20.03 -17.76 -33.80
C ARG A 250 -21.57 -17.84 -33.78
N PRO A 251 -22.26 -17.68 -32.64
CA PRO A 251 -23.70 -17.48 -32.68
C PRO A 251 -23.99 -16.11 -33.34
N PRO A 252 -25.03 -15.99 -34.18
CA PRO A 252 -25.42 -14.73 -34.77
C PRO A 252 -25.88 -13.74 -33.68
N LYS A 253 -25.67 -12.46 -33.96
CA LYS A 253 -25.99 -11.31 -33.08
C LYS A 253 -27.47 -11.25 -32.70
#